data_AF-A0A2A2RUM8-F1
#
_entry.id   AF-A0A2A2RUM8-F1
#
_cell.length_a   1.000
_cell.length_b   1.000
_cell.length_c   1.000
_cell.angle_alpha   90.00
_cell.angle_beta   90.00
_cell.angle_gamma   90.00
#
_symmetry.space_group_name_H-M   'P 1'
#
loop_
_entity.id
_entity.type
_entity.pdbx_description
1 polymer ?
#
loop_
_entity_poly.entity_id
_entity_poly.type
_entity_poly.pdbx_seq_one_letter_code
_entity_poly.pdbx_strand_id
1 'polypeptide(L)'
;MNPLVLLAPIFLGLELWQLFLSERYLGLKQIRVNADPRELPMANWTATLWAAGLMGYFLWMPTLLLHSVGRAQGIILLIVTGLGYALRSMCGLKWILVILTFEGAIRIGMLLSLLGMAWRQLMI
;
A
#
# COMPACT_ATOMS: atom_id res chain seq x y z
N MET A 1 -24.25 2.50 5.53
CA MET A 1 -23.04 1.83 5.01
C MET A 1 -22.14 2.89 4.40
N ASN A 2 -20.83 2.88 4.65
CA ASN A 2 -19.91 3.77 3.95
C ASN A 2 -19.62 3.16 2.56
N PRO A 3 -20.11 3.74 1.44
CA PRO A 3 -19.90 3.17 0.12
C PRO A 3 -18.42 3.11 -0.27
N LEU A 4 -17.57 3.95 0.34
CA LEU A 4 -16.13 4.01 0.07
C LEU A 4 -15.40 2.74 0.51
N VAL A 5 -15.98 1.95 1.41
CA VAL A 5 -15.46 0.63 1.82
C VAL A 5 -15.40 -0.33 0.62
N LEU A 6 -16.28 -0.15 -0.38
CA LEU A 6 -16.30 -0.97 -1.60
C LEU A 6 -15.11 -0.73 -2.53
N LEU A 7 -14.29 0.29 -2.28
CA LEU A 7 -13.04 0.52 -3.01
C LEU A 7 -11.90 -0.36 -2.48
N ALA A 8 -12.07 -1.06 -1.35
CA ALA A 8 -11.06 -1.93 -0.77
C ALA A 8 -10.48 -3.00 -1.71
N PRO A 9 -11.25 -3.66 -2.62
CA PRO A 9 -10.69 -4.60 -3.59
C PRO A 9 -9.72 -3.94 -4.56
N ILE A 10 -9.99 -2.69 -4.97
CA ILE A 10 -9.13 -1.93 -5.89
C ILE A 10 -7.80 -1.65 -5.20
N PHE A 11 -7.84 -1.18 -3.94
CA PHE A 11 -6.63 -0.93 -3.17
C PHE A 11 -5.89 -2.21 -2.77
N LEU A 12 -6.60 -3.33 -2.60
CA LEU A 12 -5.96 -4.63 -2.40
C LEU A 12 -5.16 -5.05 -3.65
N GLY A 13 -5.74 -4.87 -4.84
CA GLY A 13 -5.03 -5.07 -6.10
C GLY A 13 -3.82 -4.16 -6.23
N LEU A 14 -3.97 -2.88 -5.87
CA LEU A 14 -2.86 -1.91 -5.86
C LEU A 14 -1.73 -2.35 -4.92
N GLU A 15 -2.04 -2.93 -3.75
CA GLU A 15 -1.01 -3.36 -2.79
C GLU A 15 -0.25 -4.59 -3.25
N LEU A 16 -0.95 -5.56 -3.83
CA LEU A 16 -0.30 -6.71 -4.46
C LEU A 16 0.61 -6.24 -5.60
N TRP A 17 0.14 -5.28 -6.39
CA TRP A 17 0.95 -4.66 -7.45
C TRP A 17 2.15 -3.89 -6.89
N GLN A 18 1.98 -3.15 -5.78
CA GLN A 18 3.06 -2.42 -5.12
C GLN A 18 4.15 -3.37 -4.61
N LEU A 19 3.77 -4.49 -3.98
CA LEU A 19 4.73 -5.51 -3.55
C LEU A 19 5.48 -6.12 -4.74
N PHE A 20 4.75 -6.46 -5.81
CA PHE A 20 5.36 -6.99 -7.04
C PHE A 20 6.35 -6.02 -7.67
N LEU A 21 6.00 -4.73 -7.79
CA LEU A 21 6.92 -3.70 -8.30
C LEU A 21 8.11 -3.52 -7.37
N SER A 22 7.88 -3.49 -6.05
CA SER A 22 8.96 -3.33 -5.07
C SER A 22 9.97 -4.47 -5.18
N GLU A 23 9.52 -5.72 -5.28
CA GLU A 23 10.40 -6.88 -5.49
C GLU A 23 11.15 -6.79 -6.82
N ARG A 24 10.47 -6.40 -7.89
CA ARG A 24 11.06 -6.33 -9.23
C ARG A 24 12.15 -5.26 -9.34
N TYR A 25 11.96 -4.09 -8.75
CA TYR A 25 12.86 -2.95 -8.90
C TYR A 25 13.84 -2.79 -7.74
N LEU A 26 13.44 -3.06 -6.50
CA LEU A 26 14.27 -2.92 -5.31
C LEU A 26 14.91 -4.26 -4.86
N GLY A 27 14.34 -5.41 -5.26
CA GLY A 27 14.91 -6.72 -4.98
C GLY A 27 15.78 -7.23 -6.14
N LEU A 28 15.11 -7.85 -7.12
CA LEU A 28 15.76 -8.64 -8.17
C LEU A 28 16.69 -7.81 -9.06
N LYS A 29 16.27 -6.62 -9.50
CA LYS A 29 17.09 -5.76 -10.37
C LYS A 29 18.28 -5.14 -9.61
N GLN A 30 18.07 -4.72 -8.37
CA GLN A 30 19.14 -4.16 -7.54
C GLN A 30 20.25 -5.20 -7.31
N ILE A 31 19.90 -6.43 -6.93
CA ILE A 31 20.87 -7.51 -6.70
C ILE A 31 21.63 -7.85 -8.00
N ARG A 32 20.93 -7.90 -9.13
CA ARG A 32 21.54 -8.25 -10.43
C ARG A 32 22.56 -7.22 -10.92
N VAL A 33 22.24 -5.93 -10.77
CA VAL A 33 23.01 -4.85 -11.43
C VAL A 33 23.92 -4.11 -10.44
N ASN A 34 23.73 -4.32 -9.12
CA ASN A 34 24.41 -3.59 -8.04
C ASN A 34 24.43 -2.07 -8.27
N ALA A 35 23.34 -1.55 -8.85
CA ALA A 35 23.15 -0.15 -9.17
C ALA A 35 22.16 0.49 -8.18
N ASP A 36 22.22 1.82 -8.06
CA ASP A 36 21.24 2.55 -7.27
C ASP A 36 19.83 2.29 -7.83
N PRO A 37 18.86 1.81 -7.03
CA PRO A 37 17.51 1.55 -7.50
C PRO A 37 16.80 2.77 -8.08
N ARG A 38 17.24 3.98 -7.71
CA ARG A 38 16.70 5.25 -8.20
C ARG A 38 17.08 5.53 -9.66
N GLU A 39 18.16 4.92 -10.13
CA GLU A 39 18.66 5.08 -11.50
C GLU A 39 18.13 4.00 -12.43
N LEU A 40 17.41 3.00 -11.91
CA LEU A 40 16.86 1.92 -12.70
C LEU A 40 15.69 2.43 -13.56
N PRO A 41 15.73 2.20 -14.89
CA PRO A 41 14.67 2.65 -15.77
C PRO A 41 13.36 1.92 -15.46
N MET A 42 12.30 2.71 -15.25
CA MET A 42 10.92 2.27 -15.11
C MET A 42 10.09 2.87 -16.24
N ALA A 43 9.20 2.07 -16.82
CA ALA A 43 8.35 2.56 -17.89
C ALA A 43 7.46 3.71 -17.38
N ASN A 44 7.41 4.81 -18.13
CA ASN A 44 6.70 6.04 -17.73
C ASN A 44 5.24 5.78 -17.34
N TRP A 45 4.52 4.95 -18.13
CA TRP A 45 3.13 4.63 -17.83
C TRP A 45 2.98 3.92 -16.47
N THR A 46 3.92 3.03 -16.12
CA THR A 46 3.90 2.31 -14.84
C THR A 46 4.18 3.28 -13.70
N ALA A 47 5.12 4.21 -13.88
CA ALA A 47 5.43 5.24 -12.89
C ALA A 47 4.23 6.17 -12.64
N THR A 48 3.57 6.62 -13.71
CA THR A 48 2.37 7.46 -13.60
C THR A 48 1.23 6.71 -12.91
N LEU A 49 0.90 5.49 -13.33
CA LEU A 49 -0.17 4.69 -12.71
C LEU A 49 0.13 4.35 -11.26
N TRP A 50 1.37 4.01 -10.93
CA TRP A 50 1.75 3.70 -9.55
C TRP A 50 1.69 4.93 -8.66
N ALA A 51 2.20 6.09 -9.12
CA ALA A 51 2.11 7.34 -8.38
C ALA A 51 0.65 7.79 -8.19
N ALA A 52 -0.17 7.74 -9.24
CA ALA A 52 -1.58 8.09 -9.17
C ALA A 52 -2.35 7.16 -8.22
N GLY A 53 -2.06 5.85 -8.27
CA GLY A 53 -2.64 4.87 -7.37
C GLY A 53 -2.27 5.15 -5.90
N LEU A 54 -1.01 5.43 -5.61
CA LEU A 54 -0.54 5.80 -4.27
C LEU A 54 -1.22 7.08 -3.75
N MET A 55 -1.34 8.11 -4.59
CA MET A 55 -2.05 9.33 -4.24
C MET A 55 -3.53 9.06 -3.94
N GLY A 56 -4.21 8.32 -4.82
CA GLY A 56 -5.61 7.95 -4.62
C GLY A 56 -5.82 7.13 -3.34
N TYR A 57 -4.89 6.22 -3.05
CA TYR A 57 -4.96 5.40 -1.84
C TYR A 57 -4.74 6.21 -0.57
N PHE A 58 -3.74 7.10 -0.58
CA PHE A 58 -3.51 8.02 0.53
C PHE A 58 -4.69 8.96 0.77
N LEU A 59 -5.33 9.48 -0.29
CA LEU A 59 -6.52 10.32 -0.17
C LEU A 59 -7.74 9.54 0.31
N TRP A 60 -7.84 8.27 -0.03
CA TRP A 60 -8.94 7.40 0.41
C TRP A 60 -8.86 7.02 1.88
N MET A 61 -7.66 6.74 2.43
CA MET A 61 -7.52 6.29 3.82
C MET A 61 -8.19 7.22 4.87
N PRO A 62 -8.05 8.56 4.83
CA PRO A 62 -8.75 9.48 5.73
C PRO A 62 -10.28 9.38 5.65
N THR A 63 -10.83 9.06 4.47
CA THR A 63 -12.28 8.96 4.28
C THR A 63 -12.89 7.83 5.10
N LEU A 64 -12.10 6.80 5.44
CA LEU A 64 -12.53 5.71 6.32
C LEU A 64 -12.79 6.17 7.77
N LEU A 65 -12.20 7.29 8.19
CA LEU A 65 -12.39 7.83 9.54
C LEU A 65 -13.76 8.50 9.73
N LEU A 66 -14.38 8.93 8.63
CA LEU A 66 -15.65 9.68 8.63
C LEU A 66 -16.84 8.83 9.10
N HIS A 67 -16.73 7.50 9.02
CA HIS A 67 -17.79 6.58 9.43
C HIS A 67 -17.29 5.62 10.52
N SER A 68 -18.21 5.04 11.30
CA SER A 68 -17.86 4.08 12.36
C SER A 68 -17.33 2.75 11.80
N VAL A 69 -17.84 2.35 10.63
CA VAL A 69 -17.45 1.12 9.95
C VAL A 69 -16.13 1.33 9.22
N GLY A 70 -15.11 0.53 9.55
CA GLY A 70 -13.79 0.64 8.93
C GLY A 70 -12.86 1.66 9.57
N ARG A 71 -13.30 2.39 10.61
CA ARG A 71 -12.50 3.42 11.28
C ARG A 71 -11.21 2.86 11.87
N ALA A 72 -11.30 1.72 12.56
CA ALA A 72 -10.13 1.09 13.17
C ALA A 72 -9.08 0.70 12.12
N GLN A 73 -9.52 0.10 11.01
CA GLN A 73 -8.66 -0.25 9.88
C GLN A 73 -8.06 1.00 9.24
N GLY A 74 -8.86 2.05 9.02
CA GLY A 74 -8.38 3.34 8.49
C GLY A 74 -7.29 3.98 9.35
N ILE A 75 -7.44 3.95 10.67
CA ILE A 75 -6.41 4.43 11.61
C ILE A 75 -5.12 3.63 11.43
N ILE A 76 -5.20 2.29 11.42
CA ILE A 76 -4.02 1.43 11.26
C ILE A 76 -3.35 1.66 9.90
N LEU A 77 -4.12 1.78 8.82
CA LEU A 77 -3.59 2.07 7.48
C LEU A 77 -2.80 3.38 7.45
N LEU A 78 -3.32 4.45 8.08
CA LEU A 78 -2.63 5.74 8.18
C LEU A 78 -1.36 5.64 9.03
N ILE A 79 -1.43 4.98 10.19
CA ILE A 79 -0.27 4.79 11.08
C ILE A 79 0.84 4.02 10.36
N VAL A 80 0.50 2.89 9.73
CA VAL A 80 1.47 2.04 9.03
C VAL A 80 2.09 2.79 7.85
N THR A 81 1.30 3.57 7.11
CA THR A 81 1.81 4.40 6.01
C THR A 81 2.78 5.48 6.51
N GLY A 82 2.42 6.18 7.59
CA GLY A 82 3.27 7.21 8.21
C GLY A 82 4.56 6.64 8.79
N LEU A 83 4.46 5.55 9.56
CA LEU A 83 5.61 4.84 10.12
C LEU A 83 6.50 4.25 9.02
N GLY A 84 5.91 3.65 7.99
CA GLY A 84 6.63 3.12 6.84
C GLY A 84 7.43 4.19 6.11
N TYR A 85 6.84 5.37 5.89
CA TYR A 85 7.55 6.52 5.33
C TYR A 85 8.72 6.98 6.22
N ALA A 86 8.48 7.15 7.53
CA ALA A 86 9.51 7.58 8.48
C ALA A 86 10.68 6.59 8.59
N LEU A 87 10.39 5.29 8.64
CA LEU A 87 11.43 4.26 8.69
C LEU A 87 12.25 4.24 7.39
N ARG A 88 11.59 4.37 6.23
CA ARG A 88 12.29 4.42 4.93
C ARG A 88 13.13 5.67 4.74
N SER A 89 12.80 6.80 5.37
CA SER A 89 13.62 8.02 5.30
C SER A 89 14.85 7.96 6.20
N MET A 90 14.85 7.11 7.24
CA MET A 90 15.96 6.96 8.20
C MET A 90 16.86 5.75 7.93
N CYS A 91 16.40 4.77 7.14
CA CYS A 91 17.14 3.54 6.86
C CYS A 91 17.86 3.57 5.50
N GLY A 92 18.98 2.84 5.41
CA GLY A 92 19.67 2.64 4.12
C GLY A 92 18.86 1.80 3.13
N LEU A 93 19.15 1.97 1.84
CA LEU A 93 18.46 1.31 0.70
C LEU A 93 18.27 -0.20 0.88
N LYS A 94 19.23 -0.90 1.51
CA LYS A 94 19.17 -2.35 1.79
C LYS A 94 17.98 -2.80 2.63
N TRP A 95 17.43 -1.93 3.49
CA TRP A 95 16.30 -2.27 4.37
C TRP A 95 14.94 -1.89 3.79
N ILE A 96 14.91 -1.12 2.70
CA ILE A 96 13.66 -0.57 2.15
C ILE A 96 12.73 -1.70 1.71
N LEU A 97 13.25 -2.73 1.03
CA LEU A 97 12.44 -3.87 0.59
C LEU A 97 11.79 -4.60 1.77
N VAL A 98 12.56 -4.87 2.83
CA VAL A 98 12.06 -5.53 4.04
C VAL A 98 10.94 -4.70 4.68
N ILE A 99 11.16 -3.38 4.82
CA ILE A 99 10.15 -2.47 5.38
C ILE A 99 8.88 -2.48 4.51
N LEU A 100 9.02 -2.38 3.19
CA LEU A 100 7.88 -2.39 2.26
C LEU A 100 7.09 -3.71 2.32
N THR A 101 7.76 -4.84 2.52
CA THR A 101 7.10 -6.14 2.66
C THR A 101 6.28 -6.22 3.95
N PHE A 102 6.84 -5.79 5.09
CA PHE A 102 6.09 -5.74 6.35
C PHE A 102 4.93 -4.73 6.27
N GLU A 103 5.19 -3.53 5.74
CA GLU A 103 4.19 -2.48 5.54
C GLU A 103 3.05 -3.00 4.65
N GLY A 104 3.38 -3.68 3.56
CA GLY A 104 2.41 -4.28 2.63
C GLY A 104 1.61 -5.43 3.26
N ALA A 105 2.24 -6.32 4.01
CA ALA A 105 1.54 -7.42 4.70
C ALA A 105 0.49 -6.91 5.69
N ILE A 106 0.83 -5.88 6.47
CA ILE A 106 -0.12 -5.28 7.41
C ILE A 106 -1.28 -4.61 6.66
N ARG A 107 -0.99 -3.83 5.60
CA ARG A 107 -2.01 -3.15 4.80
C ARG A 107 -2.95 -4.15 4.12
N ILE A 108 -2.42 -5.24 3.55
CA ILE A 108 -3.22 -6.35 3.00
C ILE A 108 -4.14 -6.95 4.06
N GLY A 109 -3.62 -7.24 5.25
CA GLY A 109 -4.43 -7.77 6.36
C GLY A 109 -5.59 -6.84 6.74
N MET A 110 -5.33 -5.53 6.80
CA MET A 110 -6.37 -4.53 7.08
C MET A 110 -7.41 -4.43 5.97
N LEU A 111 -7.00 -4.50 4.70
CA LEU A 111 -7.91 -4.49 3.55
C LEU A 111 -8.79 -5.74 3.52
N LEU A 112 -8.22 -6.92 3.78
CA LEU A 112 -8.99 -8.18 3.89
C LEU A 112 -10.00 -8.11 5.05
N SER A 113 -9.59 -7.58 6.20
CA SER A 113 -10.50 -7.33 7.34
C SER A 113 -11.66 -6.40 6.94
N LEU A 114 -11.35 -5.32 6.21
CA LEU A 114 -12.34 -4.34 5.76
C LEU A 114 -13.33 -4.95 4.75
N LEU A 115 -12.85 -5.82 3.85
CA LEU A 115 -13.69 -6.61 2.94
C LEU A 115 -14.62 -7.57 3.69
N GLY A 116 -14.10 -8.30 4.68
CA GLY A 116 -14.92 -9.20 5.50
C GLY A 116 -16.03 -8.47 6.25
N MET A 117 -15.75 -7.27 6.78
CA MET A 117 -16.79 -6.43 7.39
C MET A 117 -17.80 -5.89 6.38
N ALA A 118 -17.34 -5.44 5.20
CA ALA A 118 -18.21 -4.96 4.13
C ALA A 118 -19.18 -6.05 3.68
N TRP A 119 -18.66 -7.26 3.48
CA TRP A 119 -19.44 -8.44 3.13
C TRP A 119 -20.50 -8.77 4.18
N ARG A 120 -20.11 -8.77 5.46
CA ARG A 120 -21.05 -9.02 6.58
C ARG A 120 -22.19 -8.00 6.60
N GLN A 121 -21.94 -6.74 6.23
CA GLN A 121 -22.98 -5.71 6.19
C GLN A 121 -23.89 -5.79 4.96
N LEU A 122 -23.41 -6.37 3.86
CA LEU A 122 -24.23 -6.58 2.66
C LEU A 122 -25.19 -7.76 2.80
N MET A 123 -24.88 -8.74 3.67
CA MET A 123 -25.70 -9.93 3.87
C MET A 123 -26.73 -9.81 5.01
N ILE A 124 -26.72 -8.73 5.79
CA ILE A 124 -27.67 -8.44 6.88
C ILE A 124 -28.63 -7.36 6.40
#